data_AF-A0A8T4SSM3-F1
#
_entry.id   AF-A0A8T4SSM3-F1
#
_cell.length_a   1.000
_cell.length_b   1.000
_cell.length_c   1.000
_cell.angle_alpha   90.00
_cell.angle_beta   90.00
_cell.angle_gamma   90.00
#
_symmetry.space_group_name_H-M   'P 1'
#
loop_
_entity.id
_entity.type
_entity.pdbx_description
1 polymer ?
#
loop_
_entity_poly.entity_id
_entity_poly.type
_entity_poly.pdbx_seq_one_letter_code
_entity_poly.pdbx_strand_id
1 'polypeptide(L)' 'MKMEEKTLTINLKVKDGNISTGIQSKNISPQEVIGLLEMVKDQFLEKLRKNRKDIFNVEKKDND' A
#
# COMPACT_ATOMS: atom_id res chain seq x y z
N MET A 1 17.41 32.20 11.31
CA MET A 1 17.09 30.81 11.71
C MET A 1 17.62 29.89 10.62
N LYS A 2 18.27 28.76 10.95
CA LYS A 2 18.45 27.69 9.94
C LYS A 2 17.10 27.00 9.77
N MET A 3 16.62 26.83 8.54
CA MET A 3 15.42 26.03 8.30
C MET A 3 15.78 24.55 8.47
N GLU A 4 15.10 23.88 9.39
CA GLU A 4 15.26 22.44 9.61
C GLU A 4 14.48 21.62 8.58
N GLU A 5 14.97 20.42 8.34
CA GLU A 5 14.61 19.56 7.21
C GLU A 5 13.37 18.69 7.52
N LYS A 6 12.28 18.85 6.77
CA LYS A 6 10.91 18.34 7.10
C LYS A 6 10.61 16.89 6.63
N THR A 7 10.18 15.97 7.48
CA THR A 7 10.55 14.55 7.29
C THR A 7 9.37 13.54 7.36
N LEU A 8 8.85 13.00 6.23
CA LEU A 8 7.72 12.02 6.20
C LEU A 8 8.16 10.56 5.99
N THR A 9 7.86 9.70 6.96
CA THR A 9 8.30 8.28 7.00
C THR A 9 7.20 7.37 7.59
N ILE A 10 6.84 6.23 6.97
CA ILE A 10 6.03 5.11 7.55
C ILE A 10 6.28 3.89 6.64
N ASN A 11 6.72 2.68 7.05
CA ASN A 11 7.50 1.72 6.19
C ASN A 11 6.82 0.42 5.61
N LEU A 12 7.25 -0.09 4.42
CA LEU A 12 6.65 -1.21 3.63
C LEU A 12 7.18 -2.60 4.12
N LYS A 13 6.35 -3.52 4.62
CA LYS A 13 6.76 -4.87 5.10
C LYS A 13 5.78 -6.00 4.74
N VAL A 14 6.08 -6.73 3.69
CA VAL A 14 5.28 -7.86 3.17
C VAL A 14 5.76 -9.18 3.79
N LYS A 15 4.89 -10.05 4.31
CA LYS A 15 5.25 -11.40 4.83
C LYS A 15 4.06 -12.38 4.78
N ASP A 16 4.28 -13.58 4.24
CA ASP A 16 3.30 -14.68 4.18
C ASP A 16 1.98 -14.25 3.51
N GLY A 17 2.09 -13.67 2.32
CA GLY A 17 1.01 -13.02 1.58
C GLY A 17 0.65 -11.61 2.08
N ASN A 18 0.74 -11.36 3.40
CA ASN A 18 0.40 -10.07 4.00
C ASN A 18 1.32 -8.95 3.51
N ILE A 19 0.79 -7.72 3.49
CA ILE A 19 1.45 -6.52 2.99
C ILE A 19 1.41 -5.43 4.07
N SER A 20 2.49 -4.67 4.26
CA SER A 20 2.55 -3.42 5.06
C SER A 20 3.24 -2.31 4.26
N THR A 21 3.09 -1.00 4.57
CA THR A 21 3.36 0.17 3.65
C THR A 21 3.92 1.43 4.39
N GLY A 22 4.92 2.25 3.94
CA GLY A 22 5.81 2.21 2.76
C GLY A 22 7.22 2.91 2.61
N ILE A 23 7.69 3.87 3.41
CA ILE A 23 8.41 5.12 3.02
C ILE A 23 9.32 5.71 4.12
N GLN A 24 10.26 6.58 3.72
CA GLN A 24 11.09 7.51 4.53
C GLN A 24 11.33 8.80 3.71
N SER A 25 11.34 10.00 4.30
CA SER A 25 11.53 11.27 3.56
C SER A 25 12.01 12.39 4.47
N LYS A 26 12.65 13.41 3.88
CA LYS A 26 13.23 14.64 4.46
C LYS A 26 12.96 15.81 3.49
N ASN A 27 12.91 17.05 3.99
CA ASN A 27 12.35 18.27 3.38
C ASN A 27 11.09 18.19 2.49
N ILE A 28 9.95 17.72 3.01
CA ILE A 28 8.65 17.61 2.31
C ILE A 28 7.65 18.74 2.63
N SER A 29 6.79 19.11 1.66
CA SER A 29 5.65 20.03 1.85
C SER A 29 4.36 19.32 2.31
N PRO A 30 3.42 20.03 2.97
CA PRO A 30 2.16 19.43 3.44
C PRO A 30 1.30 18.79 2.33
N GLN A 31 1.32 19.35 1.12
CA GLN A 31 0.54 18.86 -0.02
C GLN A 31 1.10 17.55 -0.57
N GLU A 32 2.43 17.43 -0.65
CA GLU A 32 3.12 16.20 -1.04
C GLU A 32 2.92 15.08 0.00
N VAL A 33 2.84 15.44 1.29
CA VAL A 33 2.47 14.49 2.35
C VAL A 33 1.10 13.87 2.08
N ILE A 34 0.10 14.68 1.67
CA ILE A 34 -1.25 14.19 1.36
C ILE A 34 -1.21 13.21 0.17
N GLY A 35 -0.56 13.58 -0.94
CA GLY A 35 -0.47 12.70 -2.11
C GLY A 35 0.25 11.37 -1.83
N LEU A 36 1.34 11.40 -1.03
CA LEU A 36 2.02 10.17 -0.63
C LEU A 36 1.15 9.28 0.27
N LEU A 37 0.30 9.86 1.13
CA LEU A 37 -0.64 9.10 1.96
C LEU A 37 -1.76 8.46 1.12
N GLU A 38 -2.27 9.14 0.09
CA GLU A 38 -3.26 8.59 -0.82
C GLU A 38 -2.71 7.41 -1.63
N MET A 39 -1.49 7.54 -2.14
CA MET A 39 -0.79 6.47 -2.86
C MET A 39 -0.53 5.25 -1.95
N VAL A 40 -0.11 5.48 -0.70
CA VAL A 40 0.06 4.45 0.34
C VAL A 40 -1.24 3.67 0.59
N LYS A 41 -2.36 4.40 0.72
CA LYS A 41 -3.70 3.86 0.90
C LYS A 41 -4.10 2.97 -0.29
N ASP A 42 -3.96 3.46 -1.53
CA ASP A 42 -4.40 2.72 -2.71
C ASP A 42 -3.56 1.46 -2.98
N GLN A 43 -2.24 1.55 -2.84
CA GLN A 43 -1.36 0.38 -2.94
C GLN A 43 -1.68 -0.68 -1.88
N PHE A 44 -1.99 -0.27 -0.64
CA PHE A 44 -2.38 -1.18 0.44
C PHE A 44 -3.71 -1.88 0.13
N LEU A 45 -4.71 -1.15 -0.38
CA LEU A 45 -6.02 -1.70 -0.74
C LEU A 45 -5.96 -2.66 -1.94
N GLU A 46 -5.18 -2.35 -2.97
CA GLU A 46 -4.98 -3.23 -4.13
C GLU A 46 -4.35 -4.56 -3.70
N LYS A 47 -3.33 -4.48 -2.86
CA LYS A 47 -2.59 -5.60 -2.30
C LYS A 47 -3.48 -6.49 -1.41
N LEU A 48 -4.37 -5.91 -0.61
CA LEU A 48 -5.42 -6.64 0.12
C LEU A 48 -6.44 -7.34 -0.79
N ARG A 49 -6.80 -6.74 -1.93
CA ARG A 49 -7.73 -7.34 -2.90
C ARG A 49 -7.13 -8.54 -3.62
N LYS A 50 -5.83 -8.48 -3.95
CA LYS A 50 -5.12 -9.59 -4.63
C LYS A 50 -5.04 -10.85 -3.75
N ASN A 51 -4.77 -10.69 -2.45
CA ASN A 51 -4.78 -11.83 -1.50
C ASN A 51 -6.13 -12.56 -1.34
N ARG A 52 -7.25 -11.99 -1.82
CA ARG A 52 -8.57 -12.64 -1.75
C ARG A 52 -9.02 -13.29 -3.06
N LYS A 53 -8.21 -13.31 -4.12
CA LYS A 53 -8.68 -13.69 -5.46
C LYS A 53 -8.69 -15.19 -5.77
N ASP A 54 -7.92 -16.02 -5.08
CA ASP A 54 -7.80 -17.47 -5.36
C ASP A 54 -8.71 -18.36 -4.49
N ILE A 55 -9.92 -17.89 -4.16
CA ILE A 55 -10.98 -18.72 -3.54
C ILE A 55 -12.33 -18.55 -4.28
N PHE A 56 -12.28 -18.50 -5.61
CA PHE A 56 -13.44 -18.66 -6.49
C PHE A 56 -13.15 -19.71 -7.56
N ASN A 57 -12.87 -20.94 -7.13
CA ASN A 57 -13.03 -22.11 -7.97
C ASN A 57 -14.53 -22.29 -8.26
N VAL A 58 -14.99 -21.77 -9.40
CA VAL A 58 -16.27 -22.17 -9.97
C VAL A 58 -16.04 -23.47 -10.71
N GLU A 59 -16.22 -24.60 -10.01
CA GLU A 59 -16.34 -25.90 -10.67
C GLU A 59 -17.60 -25.89 -11.54
N LYS A 60 -17.44 -25.63 -12.84
CA LYS A 60 -18.43 -26.04 -13.82
C LYS A 60 -18.43 -27.56 -13.88
N LYS A 61 -19.41 -28.18 -13.23
CA LYS A 61 -19.90 -29.49 -13.67
C LYS A 61 -20.69 -29.30 -14.96
N ASP A 62 -19.97 -29.26 -16.07
CA ASP A 62 -20.53 -29.73 -17.33
C ASP A 62 -20.47 -31.28 -17.27
N ASN A 63 -21.64 -31.93 -17.33
CA ASN A 63 -21.79 -33.36 -17.59
C ASN A 63 -23.13 -33.55 -18.30
N ASP A 64 -23.09 -34.30 -19.42
CA ASP A 64 -24.23 -34.87 -20.13
C ASP A 64 -25.12 -35.76 -19.23
#